data_AF-A0A924H8E0-F1
#
_entry.id   AF-A0A924H8E0-F1
#
_cell.length_a   1.000
_cell.length_b   1.000
_cell.length_c   1.000
_cell.angle_alpha   90.00
_cell.angle_beta   90.00
_cell.angle_gamma   90.00
#
_symmetry.space_group_name_H-M   'P 1'
#
loop_
_entity.id
_entity.type
_entity.pdbx_description
1 polymer ?
#
loop_
_entity_poly.entity_id
_entity_poly.type
_entity_poly.pdbx_seq_one_letter_code
_entity_poly.pdbx_strand_id
1 'polypeptide(L)'
;MKTSPAAACTYRPNRVDHADRLLGKLTLICSFLVLPLVFMLFAQWPLRELFQAWSRQANDLGQILFAFYVAVAITAASRGHTHLASSRPLQPGARPQKWQAWAVFACTAPWALFMLWAGWPLVVSSVLAFERFGDTNTPGYFLVKVSLILMLLMVLLDGLVQIVRGQGEKKPPK
;
A
#
# COMPACT_ATOMS: atom_id res chain seq x y z
N MET A 1 -16.83 -47.63 -19.80
CA MET A 1 -16.10 -47.04 -18.65
C MET A 1 -14.87 -46.34 -19.21
N LYS A 2 -14.91 -45.01 -19.41
CA LYS A 2 -13.81 -44.21 -19.99
C LYS A 2 -13.28 -43.29 -18.89
N THR A 3 -12.10 -43.59 -18.37
CA THR A 3 -11.37 -42.72 -17.43
C THR A 3 -10.78 -41.57 -18.22
N SER A 4 -11.32 -40.36 -18.03
CA SER A 4 -10.72 -39.12 -18.54
C SER A 4 -9.50 -38.78 -17.67
N PRO A 5 -8.29 -38.62 -18.23
CA PRO A 5 -7.13 -38.23 -17.44
C PRO A 5 -7.34 -36.79 -16.96
N ALA A 6 -7.32 -36.62 -15.63
CA ALA A 6 -7.29 -35.32 -14.99
C ALA A 6 -6.13 -34.51 -15.58
N ALA A 7 -6.47 -33.47 -16.34
CA ALA A 7 -5.51 -32.49 -16.79
C ALA A 7 -4.88 -31.87 -15.55
N ALA A 8 -3.66 -32.33 -15.22
CA ALA A 8 -2.81 -31.69 -14.23
C ALA A 8 -2.60 -30.26 -14.70
N CYS A 9 -3.35 -29.33 -14.12
CA CYS A 9 -3.17 -27.91 -14.32
C CYS A 9 -1.82 -27.57 -13.69
N THR A 10 -0.76 -27.64 -14.49
CA THR A 10 0.56 -27.16 -14.12
C THR A 10 0.45 -25.66 -13.91
N TYR A 11 0.24 -25.26 -12.65
CA TYR A 11 0.35 -23.87 -12.21
C TYR A 11 1.78 -23.41 -12.49
N ARG A 12 1.97 -22.71 -13.60
CA ARG A 12 3.22 -22.02 -13.92
C ARG A 12 3.15 -20.68 -13.20
N PRO A 13 3.94 -20.44 -12.13
CA PRO A 13 3.98 -19.14 -11.51
C PRO A 13 4.43 -18.11 -12.55
N ASN A 14 3.58 -17.13 -12.81
CA ASN A 14 3.90 -16.01 -13.69
C ASN A 14 4.41 -14.83 -12.84
N ARG A 15 5.02 -13.83 -13.47
CA ARG A 15 5.59 -12.63 -12.82
C ARG A 15 4.57 -11.90 -11.92
N VAL A 16 3.29 -11.99 -12.28
CA VAL A 16 2.15 -11.42 -11.53
C VAL A 16 1.97 -12.11 -10.17
N ASP A 17 2.10 -13.44 -10.11
CA ASP A 17 2.00 -14.20 -8.86
C ASP A 17 3.09 -13.82 -7.87
N HIS A 18 4.30 -13.54 -8.38
CA HIS A 18 5.40 -13.05 -7.54
C HIS A 18 5.10 -11.66 -6.98
N ALA A 19 4.63 -10.72 -7.81
CA ALA A 19 4.25 -9.39 -7.35
C ALA A 19 3.13 -9.46 -6.29
N ASP A 20 2.13 -10.30 -6.50
CA ASP A 20 1.04 -10.51 -5.54
C ASP A 20 1.52 -11.08 -4.20
N ARG A 21 2.42 -12.06 -4.24
CA ARG A 21 3.02 -12.63 -3.03
C ARG A 21 3.89 -11.62 -2.31
N LEU A 22 4.63 -10.78 -3.03
CA LEU A 22 5.43 -9.72 -2.43
C LEU A 22 4.54 -8.67 -1.76
N LEU A 23 3.48 -8.21 -2.45
CA LEU A 23 2.50 -7.29 -1.87
C LEU A 23 1.85 -7.89 -0.61
N GLY A 24 1.42 -9.16 -0.67
CA GLY A 24 0.84 -9.85 0.49
C GLY A 24 1.81 -10.00 1.67
N LYS A 25 3.08 -10.32 1.40
CA LYS A 25 4.13 -10.38 2.44
C LYS A 25 4.41 -9.01 3.05
N LEU A 26 4.52 -7.97 2.22
CA LEU A 26 4.72 -6.59 2.68
C LEU A 26 3.55 -6.15 3.57
N THR A 27 2.31 -6.41 3.14
CA THR A 27 1.13 -6.14 3.97
C THR A 27 1.21 -6.84 5.31
N LEU A 28 1.50 -8.15 5.34
CA LEU A 28 1.59 -8.92 6.59
C LEU A 28 2.66 -8.36 7.53
N ILE A 29 3.85 -8.07 7.00
CA ILE A 29 4.97 -7.51 7.78
C ILE A 29 4.58 -6.13 8.31
N CYS A 30 4.02 -5.28 7.46
CA CYS A 30 3.63 -3.92 7.84
C CYS A 30 2.42 -3.88 8.77
N SER A 31 1.57 -4.90 8.82
CA SER A 31 0.51 -5.00 9.83
C SER A 31 1.09 -4.98 11.25
N PHE A 32 2.27 -5.55 11.48
CA PHE A 32 2.91 -5.50 12.81
C PHE A 32 3.35 -4.08 13.21
N LEU A 33 3.53 -3.13 12.28
CA LEU A 33 3.85 -1.74 12.61
C LEU A 33 2.72 -1.06 13.41
N VAL A 34 1.50 -1.59 13.37
CA VAL A 34 0.39 -1.04 14.16
C VAL A 34 0.67 -1.10 15.66
N LEU A 35 1.39 -2.12 16.14
CA LEU A 35 1.70 -2.28 17.56
C LEU A 35 2.62 -1.16 18.10
N PRO A 36 3.82 -0.94 17.54
CA PRO A 36 4.67 0.16 17.97
C PRO A 36 4.04 1.53 17.65
N LEU A 37 3.25 1.64 16.57
CA LEU A 37 2.52 2.88 16.25
C LEU A 37 1.52 3.25 17.35
N VAL A 38 0.64 2.32 17.71
CA VAL A 38 -0.37 2.51 18.77
C VAL A 38 0.34 2.81 20.09
N PHE A 39 1.40 2.06 20.42
CA PHE A 39 2.20 2.33 21.61
C PHE A 39 2.75 3.76 21.61
N MET A 40 3.35 4.23 20.51
CA MET A 40 3.89 5.60 20.43
C MET A 40 2.81 6.67 20.54
N LEU A 41 1.66 6.48 19.88
CA LEU A 41 0.51 7.39 19.99
C LEU A 41 -0.01 7.48 21.42
N PHE A 42 -0.17 6.35 22.09
CA PHE A 42 -0.59 6.32 23.49
C PHE A 42 0.46 6.91 24.41
N ALA A 43 1.75 6.64 24.17
CA ALA A 43 2.86 7.14 24.98
C ALA A 43 2.98 8.68 24.94
N GLN A 44 2.45 9.36 23.93
CA GLN A 44 2.49 10.83 23.86
C GLN A 44 1.83 11.50 25.05
N TRP A 45 0.67 11.00 25.50
CA TRP A 45 -0.09 11.53 26.64
C TRP A 45 0.66 11.38 27.99
N PRO A 46 1.08 10.18 28.43
CA PRO A 46 1.79 10.03 29.70
C PRO A 46 3.15 10.73 29.68
N LEU A 47 3.87 10.73 28.56
CA LEU A 47 5.14 11.48 28.45
C LEU A 47 4.92 12.99 28.57
N ARG A 48 3.77 13.49 28.10
CA ARG A 48 3.39 14.89 28.26
C ARG A 48 3.02 15.19 29.69
N GLU A 49 2.06 14.47 30.27
CA GLU A 49 1.45 14.87 31.55
C GLU A 49 2.27 14.42 32.77
N LEU A 50 2.82 13.21 32.75
CA LEU A 50 3.54 12.64 33.90
C LEU A 50 5.01 13.03 33.90
N PHE A 51 5.65 12.98 32.72
CA PHE A 51 7.10 13.17 32.60
C PHE A 51 7.50 14.54 32.03
N GLN A 52 6.56 15.29 31.43
CA GLN A 52 6.78 16.61 30.81
C GLN A 52 7.97 16.63 29.82
N ALA A 53 8.32 15.48 29.24
CA ALA A 53 9.50 15.28 28.43
C ALA A 53 9.25 14.20 27.35
N TRP A 54 10.03 14.21 26.27
CA TRP A 54 10.03 13.19 25.22
C TRP A 54 8.73 13.02 24.40
N SER A 55 7.64 13.71 24.76
CA SER A 55 6.35 13.62 24.05
C SER A 55 6.46 13.99 22.57
N ARG A 56 7.32 14.97 22.23
CA ARG A 56 7.54 15.38 20.84
C ARG A 56 8.30 14.33 20.03
N GLN A 57 9.33 13.71 20.62
CA GLN A 57 10.09 12.63 19.97
C GLN A 57 9.23 11.38 19.75
N ALA A 58 8.35 11.05 20.71
CA ALA A 58 7.36 9.98 20.53
C ALA A 58 6.37 10.31 19.40
N ASN A 59 6.02 11.59 19.22
CA ASN A 59 5.21 12.04 18.09
C ASN A 59 5.94 11.90 16.75
N ASP A 60 7.17 12.38 16.65
CA ASP A 60 7.99 12.25 15.44
C ASP A 60 8.10 10.79 14.99
N LEU A 61 8.39 9.87 15.93
CA LEU A 61 8.47 8.45 15.64
C LEU A 61 7.09 7.86 15.27
N GLY A 62 6.04 8.29 15.98
CA GLY A 62 4.66 7.93 15.64
C GLY A 62 4.29 8.34 14.21
N GLN A 63 4.67 9.54 13.77
CA GLN A 63 4.43 10.03 12.42
C GLN A 63 5.17 9.20 11.37
N ILE A 64 6.44 8.83 11.60
CA ILE A 64 7.20 7.95 10.71
C ILE A 64 6.51 6.58 10.58
N LEU A 65 6.20 5.94 11.72
CA LEU A 65 5.55 4.64 11.75
C LEU A 65 4.18 4.68 11.07
N PHE A 66 3.40 5.73 11.33
CA PHE A 66 2.10 5.95 10.72
C PHE A 66 2.21 6.07 9.22
N ALA A 67 3.15 6.87 8.71
CA ALA A 67 3.28 7.11 7.28
C ALA A 67 3.64 5.83 6.52
N PHE A 68 4.57 5.01 7.05
CA PHE A 68 4.86 3.68 6.49
C PHE A 68 3.68 2.71 6.57
N TYR A 69 3.01 2.67 7.73
CA TYR A 69 1.85 1.81 7.94
C TYR A 69 0.74 2.14 6.93
N VAL A 70 0.39 3.42 6.79
CA VAL A 70 -0.65 3.90 5.89
C VAL A 70 -0.29 3.67 4.42
N ALA A 71 0.97 3.90 4.05
CA ALA A 71 1.44 3.67 2.68
C ALA A 71 1.13 2.23 2.21
N VAL A 72 1.31 1.25 3.10
CA VAL A 72 1.03 -0.16 2.79
C VAL A 72 -0.45 -0.52 3.02
N ALA A 73 -1.07 0.01 4.08
CA ALA A 73 -2.45 -0.28 4.44
C ALA A 73 -3.46 0.22 3.40
N ILE A 74 -3.23 1.38 2.78
CA ILE A 74 -4.11 1.90 1.72
C ILE A 74 -4.11 0.93 0.52
N THR A 75 -2.94 0.49 0.08
CA THR A 75 -2.87 -0.49 -1.02
C THR A 75 -3.48 -1.84 -0.62
N ALA A 76 -3.27 -2.28 0.62
CA ALA A 76 -3.90 -3.50 1.14
C ALA A 76 -5.44 -3.40 1.16
N ALA A 77 -5.99 -2.28 1.62
CA ALA A 77 -7.42 -2.01 1.65
C ALA A 77 -8.03 -1.94 0.23
N SER A 78 -7.30 -1.33 -0.72
CA SER A 78 -7.68 -1.34 -2.15
C SER A 78 -7.80 -2.74 -2.71
N ARG A 79 -6.88 -3.64 -2.33
CA ARG A 79 -6.87 -5.04 -2.75
C ARG A 79 -7.96 -5.88 -2.08
N GLY A 80 -8.27 -5.57 -0.83
CA GLY A 80 -9.35 -6.24 -0.08
C GLY A 80 -10.75 -5.84 -0.55
N HIS A 81 -10.87 -4.86 -1.46
CA HIS A 81 -12.14 -4.22 -1.82
C HIS A 81 -12.93 -3.72 -0.59
N THR A 82 -12.22 -3.34 0.49
CA THR A 82 -12.81 -2.89 1.76
C THR A 82 -13.03 -1.37 1.79
N HIS A 83 -12.86 -0.69 0.66
CA HIS A 83 -13.27 0.71 0.54
C HIS A 83 -14.79 0.81 0.69
N LEU A 84 -15.26 1.90 1.30
CA LEU A 84 -16.67 2.30 1.33
C LEU A 84 -17.15 2.56 -0.11
N ALA A 85 -17.39 1.49 -0.85
CA ALA A 85 -17.98 1.54 -2.16
C ALA A 85 -19.50 1.51 -2.00
N SER A 86 -20.21 2.39 -2.69
CA SER A 86 -21.67 2.29 -2.90
C SER A 86 -22.08 1.05 -3.71
N SER A 87 -21.13 0.13 -3.96
CA SER A 87 -21.32 -1.05 -4.78
C SER A 87 -22.02 -2.12 -3.97
N ARG A 88 -23.13 -2.60 -4.55
CA ARG A 88 -23.84 -3.81 -4.15
C ARG A 88 -22.83 -4.90 -3.75
N PRO A 89 -23.02 -5.60 -2.62
CA PRO A 89 -22.15 -6.70 -2.23
C PRO A 89 -21.99 -7.66 -3.41
N LEU A 90 -20.75 -7.83 -3.87
CA LEU A 90 -20.45 -8.76 -4.94
C LEU A 90 -20.80 -10.16 -4.42
N GLN A 91 -21.67 -10.89 -5.11
CA GLN A 91 -22.02 -12.25 -4.71
C GLN A 91 -20.75 -13.09 -4.54
N PRO A 92 -20.68 -14.01 -3.57
CA PRO A 92 -19.54 -14.92 -3.45
C PRO A 92 -19.29 -15.63 -4.80
N GLY A 93 -18.14 -15.36 -5.41
CA GLY A 93 -17.77 -15.92 -6.73
C GLY A 93 -17.98 -15.01 -7.93
N ALA A 94 -18.60 -13.83 -7.78
CA ALA A 94 -18.64 -12.84 -8.86
C ALA A 94 -17.25 -12.19 -9.04
N ARG A 95 -16.77 -12.17 -10.28
CA ARG A 95 -15.44 -11.64 -10.64
C ARG A 95 -15.54 -10.14 -10.92
N PRO A 96 -14.60 -9.32 -10.44
CA PRO A 96 -14.57 -7.89 -10.77
C PRO A 96 -14.47 -7.71 -12.28
N GLN A 97 -15.27 -6.80 -12.83
CA GLN A 97 -15.35 -6.62 -14.28
C GLN A 97 -14.07 -5.92 -14.77
N LYS A 98 -13.51 -6.41 -15.88
CA LYS A 98 -12.22 -5.91 -16.42
C LYS A 98 -12.17 -4.39 -16.60
N TRP A 99 -13.30 -3.77 -16.94
CA TRP A 99 -13.38 -2.31 -17.12
C TRP A 99 -13.19 -1.54 -15.80
N GLN A 100 -13.56 -2.12 -14.65
CA GLN A 100 -13.39 -1.49 -13.35
C GLN A 100 -11.91 -1.33 -13.00
N ALA A 101 -11.09 -2.36 -13.27
CA ALA A 101 -9.64 -2.29 -13.08
C ALA A 101 -9.01 -1.19 -13.95
N TRP A 102 -9.44 -1.09 -15.22
CA TRP A 102 -9.02 -0.02 -16.12
C TRP A 102 -9.48 1.36 -15.66
N ALA A 103 -10.73 1.50 -15.20
CA ALA A 103 -11.28 2.76 -14.72
C ALA A 103 -10.52 3.25 -13.47
N VAL A 104 -10.30 2.38 -12.49
CA VAL A 104 -9.52 2.70 -11.29
C VAL A 104 -8.11 3.14 -11.69
N PHE A 105 -7.42 2.36 -12.53
CA PHE A 105 -6.06 2.72 -12.95
C PHE A 105 -6.01 4.03 -13.74
N ALA A 106 -6.95 4.27 -14.67
CA ALA A 106 -7.02 5.49 -15.43
C ALA A 106 -7.27 6.73 -14.54
N CYS A 107 -8.01 6.56 -13.43
CA CYS A 107 -8.23 7.63 -12.46
C CYS A 107 -7.02 7.85 -11.53
N THR A 108 -6.36 6.78 -11.06
CA THR A 108 -5.30 6.89 -10.05
C THR A 108 -3.91 7.10 -10.64
N ALA A 109 -3.60 6.49 -11.80
CA ALA A 109 -2.25 6.49 -12.36
C ALA A 109 -1.76 7.88 -12.80
N PRO A 110 -2.56 8.73 -13.49
CA PRO A 110 -2.10 10.06 -13.89
C PRO A 110 -1.71 10.90 -12.68
N TRP A 111 -2.52 10.85 -11.62
CA TRP A 111 -2.26 11.58 -10.39
C TRP A 111 -1.02 11.05 -9.66
N ALA A 112 -0.88 9.73 -9.56
CA ALA A 112 0.27 9.11 -8.91
C ALA A 112 1.58 9.42 -9.66
N LEU A 113 1.57 9.36 -11.00
CA LEU A 113 2.72 9.72 -11.83
C LEU A 113 3.07 11.20 -11.71
N PHE A 114 2.06 12.08 -11.72
CA PHE A 114 2.28 13.51 -11.51
C PHE A 114 2.88 13.81 -10.14
N MET A 115 2.35 13.21 -9.06
CA MET A 115 2.89 13.37 -7.71
C MET A 115 4.31 12.83 -7.59
N LEU A 116 4.63 11.71 -8.24
CA LEU A 116 5.99 11.19 -8.31
C LEU A 116 6.92 12.19 -9.00
N TRP A 117 6.53 12.70 -10.17
CA TRP A 117 7.36 13.64 -10.92
C TRP A 117 7.56 14.97 -10.17
N ALA A 118 6.49 15.58 -9.69
CA ALA A 118 6.53 16.85 -8.97
C ALA A 118 7.20 16.72 -7.59
N GLY A 119 6.98 15.60 -6.89
CA GLY A 119 7.50 15.36 -5.56
C GLY A 119 8.94 14.83 -5.54
N TRP A 120 9.43 14.23 -6.62
CA TRP A 120 10.77 13.65 -6.70
C TRP A 120 11.91 14.57 -6.25
N PRO A 121 12.07 15.80 -6.77
CA PRO A 121 13.17 16.68 -6.34
C PRO A 121 13.07 17.06 -4.86
N LEU A 122 11.84 17.18 -4.33
CA LEU A 122 11.61 17.44 -2.91
C LEU A 122 12.04 16.24 -2.06
N VAL A 123 11.67 15.02 -2.43
CA VAL A 123 12.05 13.82 -1.66
C VAL A 123 13.55 13.57 -1.73
N VAL A 124 14.16 13.70 -2.90
CA VAL A 124 15.61 13.51 -3.07
C VAL A 124 16.39 14.53 -2.25
N SER A 125 16.02 15.81 -2.31
CA SER A 125 16.70 16.84 -1.51
C SER A 125 16.53 16.59 -0.01
N SER A 126 15.34 16.19 0.43
CA SER A 126 15.07 15.79 1.81
C SER A 126 15.90 14.59 2.30
N VAL A 127 16.06 13.56 1.46
CA VAL A 127 16.86 12.37 1.79
C VAL A 127 18.33 12.73 1.88
N LEU A 128 18.85 13.49 0.91
CA LEU A 128 20.24 13.93 0.91
C LEU A 128 20.57 14.85 2.10
N ALA A 129 19.61 15.68 2.51
CA ALA A 129 19.74 16.57 3.66
C ALA A 129 19.50 15.87 5.01
N PHE A 130 19.13 14.58 5.03
CA PHE A 130 18.65 13.88 6.24
C PHE A 130 17.64 14.73 7.02
N GLU A 131 16.61 15.21 6.30
CA GLU A 131 15.69 16.23 6.81
C GLU A 131 15.15 15.87 8.19
N ARG A 132 15.25 16.85 9.07
CA ARG A 132 14.93 16.74 10.49
C ARG A 132 13.59 17.40 10.77
N PHE A 133 12.93 16.96 11.82
CA PHE A 133 11.72 17.62 12.31
C PHE A 133 12.07 19.03 12.82
N GLY A 134 11.31 20.04 12.39
CA GLY A 134 11.64 21.44 12.69
C GLY A 134 11.65 21.78 14.18
N ASP A 135 10.74 21.19 14.95
CA ASP A 135 10.56 21.52 16.38
C ASP A 135 11.51 20.76 17.32
N THR A 136 11.93 19.55 16.92
CA THR A 136 12.71 18.64 17.77
C THR A 136 14.12 18.40 17.25
N ASN A 137 14.40 18.79 16.01
CA ASN A 137 15.67 18.55 15.31
C ASN A 137 16.05 17.06 15.25
N THR A 138 15.08 16.15 15.37
CA THR A 138 15.29 14.71 15.23
C THR A 138 15.40 14.34 13.75
N PRO A 139 16.38 13.53 13.34
CA PRO A 139 16.44 13.05 11.95
C PRO A 139 15.32 12.05 11.69
N GLY A 140 14.60 12.22 10.57
CA GLY A 140 13.58 11.23 10.16
C GLY A 140 12.41 11.78 9.37
N TYR A 141 12.26 13.10 9.24
CA TYR A 141 11.16 13.67 8.46
C TYR A 141 11.24 13.27 6.98
N PHE A 142 12.46 13.07 6.45
CA PHE A 142 12.65 12.51 5.12
C PHE A 142 11.99 11.12 4.94
N LEU A 143 11.89 10.30 6.00
CA LEU A 143 11.24 8.98 5.93
C LEU A 143 9.75 9.09 5.67
N VAL A 144 9.10 10.15 6.19
CA VAL A 144 7.70 10.45 5.89
C VAL A 144 7.55 10.73 4.39
N LYS A 145 8.43 11.55 3.81
CA LYS A 145 8.45 11.82 2.36
C LYS A 145 8.75 10.58 1.51
N VAL A 146 9.65 9.71 1.98
CA VAL A 146 9.93 8.41 1.31
C VAL A 146 8.70 7.51 1.35
N SER A 147 7.97 7.45 2.47
CA SER A 147 6.75 6.64 2.57
C SER A 147 5.65 7.10 1.60
N LEU A 148 5.59 8.40 1.28
CA LEU A 148 4.71 8.92 0.23
C LEU A 148 5.06 8.35 -1.14
N ILE A 149 6.35 8.34 -1.51
CA ILE A 149 6.80 7.71 -2.76
C ILE A 149 6.49 6.21 -2.77
N LEU A 150 6.73 5.52 -1.64
CA LEU A 150 6.40 4.11 -1.49
C LEU A 150 4.90 3.85 -1.74
N MET A 151 4.02 4.65 -1.15
CA MET A 151 2.57 4.56 -1.35
C MET A 151 2.20 4.72 -2.82
N LEU A 152 2.74 5.74 -3.50
CA LEU A 152 2.46 6.00 -4.91
C LEU A 152 2.91 4.82 -5.81
N LEU A 153 4.09 4.27 -5.54
CA LEU A 153 4.59 3.10 -6.24
C LEU A 153 3.71 1.87 -5.99
N MET A 154 3.28 1.64 -4.75
CA MET A 154 2.38 0.52 -4.43
C MET A 154 1.02 0.65 -5.13
N VAL A 155 0.44 1.85 -5.20
CA VAL A 155 -0.82 2.11 -5.93
C VAL A 155 -0.67 1.83 -7.43
N LEU A 156 0.43 2.27 -8.05
CA LEU A 156 0.70 1.99 -9.46
C LEU A 156 0.90 0.49 -9.74
N LEU A 157 1.70 -0.18 -8.90
CA LEU A 157 1.93 -1.62 -9.00
C LEU A 157 0.64 -2.41 -8.84
N ASP A 158 -0.20 -2.05 -7.88
CA ASP A 158 -1.48 -2.70 -7.66
C ASP A 158 -2.42 -2.54 -8.85
N GLY A 159 -2.55 -1.32 -9.38
CA GLY A 159 -3.38 -1.08 -10.57
C GLY A 159 -2.89 -1.84 -11.80
N LEU A 160 -1.58 -1.94 -12.03
CA LEU A 160 -1.00 -2.76 -13.09
C LEU A 160 -1.32 -4.25 -12.91
N VAL A 161 -1.16 -4.77 -11.69
CA VAL A 161 -1.48 -6.16 -11.35
C VAL A 161 -2.96 -6.46 -11.60
N GLN A 162 -3.87 -5.55 -11.24
CA GLN A 162 -5.30 -5.69 -11.48
C GLN A 162 -5.64 -5.73 -12.98
N ILE A 163 -5.01 -4.87 -13.80
CA ILE A 163 -5.18 -4.88 -15.26
C ILE A 163 -4.74 -6.22 -15.86
N VAL A 164 -3.53 -6.68 -15.52
CA VAL A 164 -2.95 -7.91 -16.11
C VAL A 164 -3.79 -9.14 -15.73
N ARG A 165 -4.27 -9.23 -14.48
CA ARG A 165 -5.19 -10.28 -14.04
C ARG A 165 -6.51 -10.24 -14.80
N GLY A 166 -7.06 -9.05 -15.02
CA GLY A 166 -8.26 -8.86 -15.83
C GLY A 166 -8.09 -9.36 -17.27
N GLN A 167 -6.89 -9.31 -17.87
CA GLN A 167 -6.70 -9.74 -19.27
C GLN A 167 -6.64 -11.26 -19.47
N GLY A 168 -6.34 -12.06 -18.43
CA GLY A 168 -6.15 -13.52 -18.53
C GLY A 168 -7.40 -14.36 -18.89
N GLU A 169 -8.61 -13.82 -18.75
CA GLU A 169 -9.83 -14.52 -19.18
C GLU A 169 -10.10 -14.31 -20.67
N LYS A 170 -9.75 -15.30 -21.51
CA LYS A 170 -10.30 -15.40 -22.86
C LYS A 170 -11.79 -15.71 -22.78
N LYS A 171 -12.61 -14.88 -23.42
CA LYS A 171 -14.05 -15.11 -23.62
C LYS A 171 -14.25 -16.48 -24.29
N PRO A 172 -15.09 -17.39 -23.75
CA PRO A 172 -15.39 -18.62 -24.48
C PRO A 172 -16.05 -18.27 -25.82
N PRO A 173 -15.71 -18.97 -26.91
CA PRO A 173 -16.42 -18.80 -28.19
C PRO A 173 -17.91 -19.10 -27.97
N LYS A 174 -18.76 -18.27 -28.58
CA LYS A 174 -20.20 -18.48 -28.63
C LYS A 174 -20.54 -19.68 -29.50
#